data_AF-A0A821ZPQ8-F1
#
_entry.id   AF-A0A821ZPQ8-F1
#
_cell.length_a   1.000
_cell.length_b   1.000
_cell.length_c   1.000
_cell.angle_alpha   90.00
_cell.angle_beta   90.00
_cell.angle_gamma   90.00
#
_symmetry.space_group_name_H-M   'P 1'
#
loop_
_entity.id
_entity.type
_entity.pdbx_description
1 polymer ?
#
loop_
_entity_poly.entity_id
_entity_poly.type
_entity_poly.pdbx_seq_one_letter_code
_entity_poly.pdbx_strand_id
1 'polypeptide(L)'
;MSPITGVCIYTNTASFIYTVAFICIILCGMHIAIMIIFGILAYRNIKKTTALARLHADRQLTIIVFTQVLLTFVDLIPYTVYSVYALITIDIQKNVDQIAKEALAANITYFFGSVTYGGRFYLFMFSSSRFRDKVKSRILWWRREQHIVHLA
;
A
#
# COMPACT_ATOMS: atom_id res chain seq x y z
N MET A 1 14.89 20.22 12.17
CA MET A 1 14.59 19.65 13.51
C MET A 1 14.68 20.79 14.50
N SER A 2 13.54 21.23 15.07
CA SER A 2 13.56 22.19 16.18
C SER A 2 13.26 21.43 17.47
N PRO A 3 14.20 21.34 18.42
CA PRO A 3 14.08 20.48 19.61
C PRO A 3 13.15 21.04 20.70
N ILE A 4 12.35 22.08 20.40
CA ILE A 4 11.79 22.98 21.41
C ILE A 4 10.31 22.67 21.73
N THR A 5 9.59 21.92 20.89
CA THR A 5 8.12 21.73 21.07
C THR A 5 7.65 20.29 21.16
N GLY A 6 8.52 19.29 21.05
CA GLY A 6 8.11 17.88 21.04
C GLY A 6 7.21 17.48 19.85
N VAL A 7 7.00 18.38 18.89
CA VAL A 7 6.24 18.15 17.66
C VAL A 7 7.21 17.95 16.51
N CYS A 8 7.14 16.77 15.88
CA CYS A 8 7.94 16.46 14.71
C CYS A 8 7.24 16.99 13.46
N ILE A 9 7.63 18.18 13.01
CA ILE A 9 7.12 18.84 11.80
C ILE A 9 8.28 19.16 10.85
N TYR A 10 7.99 19.12 9.55
CA TYR A 10 8.93 19.53 8.51
C TYR A 10 9.27 21.01 8.72
N THR A 11 10.47 21.28 9.27
CA THR A 11 10.93 22.64 9.53
C THR A 11 11.41 23.35 8.26
N ASN A 12 11.64 22.61 7.18
CA ASN A 12 12.10 23.15 5.91
C ASN A 12 11.04 22.95 4.82
N THR A 13 10.40 24.05 4.43
CA THR A 13 9.37 24.12 3.39
C THR A 13 9.86 23.56 2.05
N ALA A 14 11.11 23.81 1.67
CA ALA A 14 11.67 23.31 0.41
C ALA A 14 11.78 21.77 0.39
N SER A 15 12.16 21.16 1.51
CA SER A 15 12.20 19.70 1.65
C SER A 15 10.80 19.08 1.60
N PHE A 16 9.79 19.77 2.14
CA PHE A 16 8.40 19.33 2.07
C PHE A 16 7.88 19.38 0.62
N ILE A 17 8.09 20.49 -0.09
CA ILE A 17 7.72 20.64 -1.50
C ILE A 17 8.37 19.55 -2.36
N TYR A 18 9.67 19.31 -2.17
CA TYR A 18 10.39 18.27 -2.92
C TYR A 18 9.82 16.88 -2.65
N THR A 19 9.50 16.57 -1.39
CA THR A 19 8.93 15.28 -0.99
C THR A 19 7.55 15.07 -1.61
N VAL A 20 6.66 16.07 -1.52
CA VAL A 20 5.32 16.00 -2.12
C VAL A 20 5.39 15.87 -3.63
N ALA A 21 6.23 16.66 -4.31
CA ALA A 21 6.42 16.58 -5.75
C ALA A 21 6.97 15.22 -6.19
N PHE A 22 7.98 14.70 -5.48
CA PHE A 22 8.55 13.38 -5.74
C PHE A 22 7.49 12.28 -5.59
N ILE A 23 6.70 12.30 -4.51
CA ILE A 23 5.66 11.28 -4.28
C ILE A 23 4.55 11.39 -5.34
N CYS A 24 4.08 12.60 -5.65
CA CYS A 24 3.05 12.79 -6.67
C CYS A 24 3.51 12.37 -8.07
N ILE A 25 4.74 12.70 -8.48
CA ILE A 25 5.20 12.43 -9.85
C ILE A 25 5.66 10.98 -9.98
N ILE A 26 6.57 10.54 -9.11
CA ILE A 26 7.20 9.23 -9.23
C ILE A 26 6.23 8.15 -8.74
N LEU A 27 5.66 8.31 -7.54
CA LEU A 27 4.87 7.24 -6.93
C LEU A 27 3.53 7.06 -7.64
N CYS A 28 2.77 8.15 -7.89
CA CYS A 28 1.49 8.04 -8.61
C CYS A 28 1.71 7.72 -10.09
N GLY A 29 2.65 8.41 -10.76
CA GLY A 29 2.91 8.20 -12.18
C GLY A 29 3.36 6.76 -12.47
N MET A 30 4.30 6.24 -11.67
CA MET A 30 4.77 4.85 -11.81
C MET A 30 3.66 3.84 -11.49
N HIS A 31 2.87 4.06 -10.43
CA HIS A 31 1.75 3.17 -10.11
C HIS A 31 0.73 3.13 -11.25
N ILE A 32 0.32 4.27 -11.79
CA ILE A 32 -0.64 4.33 -12.90
C ILE A 32 -0.07 3.66 -14.16
N ALA A 33 1.21 3.88 -14.47
CA ALA A 33 1.84 3.23 -15.62
C ALA A 33 1.86 1.70 -15.48
N ILE A 34 2.28 1.21 -14.32
CA ILE A 34 2.28 -0.22 -13.99
C ILE A 34 0.86 -0.79 -14.12
N MET A 35 -0.14 -0.07 -13.61
CA MET A 35 -1.54 -0.45 -13.69
C MET A 35 -2.04 -0.63 -15.12
N ILE A 36 -1.74 0.34 -15.99
CA ILE A 36 -2.12 0.29 -17.39
C ILE A 36 -1.47 -0.91 -18.08
N ILE A 37 -0.17 -1.13 -17.83
CA ILE A 37 0.57 -2.25 -18.42
C ILE A 37 -0.04 -3.59 -18.00
N PHE A 38 -0.28 -3.79 -16.69
CA PHE A 38 -0.86 -5.03 -16.19
C PHE A 38 -2.32 -5.23 -16.65
N GLY A 39 -3.12 -4.16 -16.75
CA GLY A 39 -4.46 -4.22 -17.30
C GLY A 39 -4.46 -4.65 -18.77
N ILE A 40 -3.57 -4.10 -19.57
CA ILE A 40 -3.41 -4.49 -20.99
C ILE A 40 -2.93 -5.94 -21.10
N LEU A 41 -1.95 -6.36 -20.29
CA LEU A 41 -1.46 -7.74 -20.26
C LEU A 41 -2.58 -8.71 -19.87
N ALA A 42 -3.37 -8.40 -18.84
CA ALA A 42 -4.51 -9.20 -18.43
C ALA A 42 -5.54 -9.32 -19.55
N TYR A 43 -5.88 -8.22 -20.22
CA TYR A 43 -6.79 -8.22 -21.37
C TYR A 43 -6.28 -9.10 -22.52
N ARG A 44 -4.99 -8.98 -22.88
CA ARG A 44 -4.38 -9.80 -23.94
C ARG A 44 -4.32 -11.28 -23.56
N ASN A 45 -4.03 -11.60 -22.30
CA ASN A 45 -4.00 -12.97 -21.81
C ASN A 45 -5.40 -13.61 -21.77
N ILE A 46 -6.43 -12.87 -21.35
CA ILE A 46 -7.83 -13.35 -21.39
C ILE A 46 -8.26 -13.65 -22.82
N LYS A 47 -7.90 -12.78 -23.78
CA LYS A 47 -8.25 -12.98 -25.20
C LYS A 47 -7.51 -14.17 -25.84
N LYS A 48 -6.31 -14.51 -25.35
CA LYS A 48 -5.46 -15.55 -25.94
C LYS A 48 -5.62 -16.93 -25.29
N THR A 49 -6.09 -16.98 -24.04
CA THR A 49 -6.11 -18.22 -23.24
C THR A 49 -7.52 -18.77 -23.07
N THR A 50 -8.15 -19.14 -24.19
CA THR A 50 -9.38 -19.96 -24.24
C THR A 50 -9.04 -21.46 -24.08
N ALA A 51 -8.30 -21.83 -23.03
CA ALA A 51 -7.93 -23.23 -22.73
C ALA A 51 -8.01 -23.51 -21.22
N LEU A 52 -9.01 -24.31 -20.84
CA LEU A 52 -9.71 -24.36 -19.55
C LEU A 52 -8.90 -24.64 -18.26
N ALA A 53 -7.66 -25.15 -18.32
CA ALA A 53 -6.93 -25.55 -17.11
C ALA A 53 -6.00 -24.46 -16.53
N ARG A 54 -5.44 -23.56 -17.36
CA ARG A 54 -4.65 -22.41 -16.87
C ARG A 54 -5.52 -21.25 -16.36
N LEU A 55 -6.80 -21.25 -16.75
CA LEU A 55 -7.75 -20.19 -16.44
C LEU A 55 -7.95 -19.99 -14.93
N HIS A 56 -7.96 -21.04 -14.11
CA HIS A 56 -8.22 -20.91 -12.67
C HIS A 56 -7.04 -20.27 -11.91
N ALA A 57 -5.80 -20.64 -12.27
CA ALA A 57 -4.60 -20.08 -11.66
C ALA A 57 -4.38 -18.62 -12.10
N ASP A 58 -4.58 -18.33 -13.39
CA ASP A 58 -4.46 -16.97 -13.94
C ASP A 58 -5.60 -16.06 -13.44
N ARG A 59 -6.81 -16.60 -13.25
CA ARG A 59 -7.95 -15.87 -12.66
C ARG A 59 -7.72 -15.53 -11.20
N GLN A 60 -7.17 -16.45 -10.39
CA GLN A 60 -6.81 -16.14 -9.00
C GLN A 60 -5.73 -15.05 -8.94
N LEU A 61 -4.68 -15.15 -9.75
CA LEU A 61 -3.64 -14.12 -9.82
C LEU A 61 -4.22 -12.77 -10.24
N THR A 62 -5.10 -12.76 -11.23
CA THR A 62 -5.77 -11.53 -11.71
C THR A 62 -6.64 -10.91 -10.63
N ILE A 63 -7.39 -11.71 -9.86
CA ILE A 63 -8.21 -11.21 -8.73
C ILE A 63 -7.31 -10.61 -7.64
N ILE A 64 -6.21 -11.28 -7.27
CA ILE A 64 -5.25 -10.75 -6.28
C ILE A 64 -4.70 -9.41 -6.71
N VAL A 65 -4.20 -9.33 -7.95
CA VAL A 65 -3.65 -8.09 -8.50
C VAL A 65 -4.74 -7.02 -8.51
N PHE A 66 -5.93 -7.32 -9.03
CA PHE A 66 -7.02 -6.36 -9.08
C PHE A 66 -7.43 -5.84 -7.69
N THR A 67 -7.51 -6.69 -6.68
CA THR A 67 -7.83 -6.23 -5.30
C THR A 67 -6.68 -5.40 -4.71
N GLN A 68 -5.43 -5.79 -4.94
CA GLN A 68 -4.26 -5.02 -4.49
C GLN A 68 -4.23 -3.62 -5.09
N VAL A 69 -4.67 -3.52 -6.34
CA VAL A 69 -4.80 -2.26 -7.06
C VAL A 69 -5.87 -1.38 -6.46
N LEU A 70 -7.06 -1.93 -6.23
CA LEU A 70 -8.15 -1.19 -5.60
C LEU A 70 -7.74 -0.65 -4.23
N LEU A 71 -7.10 -1.48 -3.41
CA LEU A 71 -6.57 -1.05 -2.11
C LEU A 71 -5.53 0.07 -2.24
N THR A 72 -4.70 0.02 -3.28
CA THR A 72 -3.70 1.06 -3.53
C THR A 72 -4.35 2.38 -3.94
N PHE A 73 -5.45 2.36 -4.71
CA PHE A 73 -6.20 3.58 -5.00
C PHE A 73 -6.86 4.18 -3.75
N VAL A 74 -7.42 3.34 -2.88
CA VAL A 74 -8.04 3.78 -1.62
C VAL A 74 -7.04 4.47 -0.70
N ASP A 75 -5.76 4.06 -0.74
CA ASP A 75 -4.68 4.70 0.03
C ASP A 75 -4.12 5.96 -0.64
N LEU A 76 -3.86 5.88 -1.96
CA LEU A 76 -3.16 6.93 -2.69
C LEU A 76 -4.00 8.20 -2.87
N ILE A 77 -5.32 8.06 -3.03
CA ILE A 77 -6.21 9.21 -3.25
C ILE A 77 -6.26 10.13 -2.02
N PRO A 78 -6.62 9.65 -0.81
CA PRO A 78 -6.61 10.49 0.40
C PRO A 78 -5.23 11.11 0.65
N TYR A 79 -4.17 10.33 0.46
CA TYR A 79 -2.81 10.80 0.67
C TYR A 79 -2.42 11.93 -0.26
N THR A 80 -2.73 11.79 -1.54
CA THR A 80 -2.42 12.81 -2.55
C THR A 80 -3.23 14.07 -2.32
N VAL A 81 -4.54 13.94 -2.03
CA VAL A 81 -5.42 15.08 -1.73
C VAL A 81 -4.92 15.85 -0.50
N TYR A 82 -4.62 15.14 0.60
CA TYR A 82 -4.07 15.75 1.80
C TYR A 82 -2.72 16.44 1.53
N SER A 83 -1.82 15.79 0.79
CA SER A 83 -0.48 16.33 0.50
C SER A 83 -0.54 17.60 -0.36
N VAL A 84 -1.41 17.61 -1.38
CA VAL A 84 -1.63 18.81 -2.22
C VAL A 84 -2.26 19.94 -1.39
N TYR A 85 -3.25 19.64 -0.56
CA TYR A 85 -3.84 20.63 0.34
C TYR A 85 -2.82 21.22 1.31
N ALA A 86 -1.99 20.38 1.94
CA ALA A 86 -0.93 20.81 2.84
C ALA A 86 0.12 21.68 2.13
N LEU A 87 0.41 21.38 0.86
CA LEU A 87 1.33 22.15 0.02
C LEU A 87 0.79 23.55 -0.30
N ILE A 88 -0.48 23.64 -0.71
CA ILE A 88 -1.12 24.92 -1.07
C ILE A 88 -1.28 25.82 0.17
N THR A 89 -1.53 25.22 1.34
CA THR A 89 -1.80 25.97 2.58
C THR A 89 -0.56 26.21 3.45
N ILE A 90 0.64 25.93 2.93
CA ILE A 90 1.86 25.98 3.74
C ILE A 90 2.21 27.38 4.24
N ASP A 91 1.94 28.41 3.44
CA ASP A 91 2.22 29.82 3.76
C ASP A 91 1.02 30.54 4.38
N ILE A 92 -0.09 29.83 4.62
CA ILE A 92 -1.31 30.39 5.21
C ILE A 92 -1.24 30.25 6.73
N GLN A 93 -1.49 31.33 7.46
CA GLN A 93 -1.63 31.28 8.91
C GLN A 93 -2.91 30.52 9.29
N LYS A 94 -2.76 29.39 9.98
CA LYS A 94 -3.87 28.47 10.31
C LYS A 94 -4.40 28.74 11.72
N ASN A 95 -5.72 28.73 11.86
CA ASN A 95 -6.38 28.77 13.17
C ASN A 95 -6.27 27.41 13.89
N VAL A 96 -6.42 27.40 15.22
CA VAL A 96 -6.32 26.18 16.06
C VAL A 96 -7.28 25.09 15.59
N ASP A 97 -8.53 25.46 15.26
CA ASP A 97 -9.53 24.52 14.72
C ASP A 97 -9.13 23.92 13.38
N GLN A 98 -8.45 24.70 12.53
CA GLN A 98 -7.99 24.24 11.23
C GLN A 98 -6.83 23.26 11.39
N ILE A 99 -5.90 23.55 12.30
CA ILE A 99 -4.80 22.63 12.65
C ILE A 99 -5.34 21.29 13.16
N ALA A 100 -6.37 21.31 14.02
CA ALA A 100 -6.98 20.09 14.53
C ALA A 100 -7.65 19.26 13.41
N LYS A 101 -8.36 19.90 12.47
CA LYS A 101 -8.97 19.23 11.30
C LYS A 101 -7.93 18.62 10.38
N GLU A 102 -6.84 19.34 10.12
CA GLU A 102 -5.73 18.85 9.30
C GLU A 102 -5.02 17.67 9.96
N ALA A 103 -4.79 17.72 11.28
CA ALA A 103 -4.20 16.62 12.03
C ALA A 103 -5.09 15.36 11.98
N LEU A 104 -6.41 15.53 12.09
CA LEU A 104 -7.35 14.42 11.93
C LEU A 104 -7.28 13.83 10.51
N ALA A 105 -7.29 14.66 9.47
CA ALA A 105 -7.17 14.22 8.08
C ALA A 105 -5.85 13.49 7.81
N ALA A 106 -4.74 13.98 8.38
CA ALA A 106 -3.44 13.33 8.32
C ALA A 106 -3.47 11.94 8.96
N ASN A 107 -4.01 11.83 10.17
CA ASN A 107 -4.11 10.55 10.88
C ASN A 107 -4.98 9.53 10.15
N ILE A 108 -6.12 9.97 9.59
CA ILE A 108 -6.99 9.11 8.77
C ILE A 108 -6.21 8.58 7.56
N THR A 109 -5.49 9.47 6.87
CA THR A 109 -4.66 9.12 5.72
C THR A 109 -3.59 8.09 6.09
N TYR A 110 -2.84 8.32 7.16
CA TYR A 110 -1.80 7.38 7.61
C TYR A 110 -2.36 6.05 8.09
N PHE A 111 -3.56 6.05 8.66
CA PHE A 111 -4.26 4.83 9.04
C PHE A 111 -4.57 3.97 7.80
N PHE A 112 -5.10 4.56 6.72
CA PHE A 112 -5.34 3.84 5.47
C PHE A 112 -4.04 3.27 4.87
N GLY A 113 -2.95 4.02 4.93
CA GLY A 113 -1.63 3.53 4.49
C GLY A 113 -1.16 2.33 5.30
N SER A 114 -1.34 2.39 6.61
CA SER A 114 -0.97 1.29 7.53
C SER A 114 -1.81 0.04 7.28
N VAL A 115 -3.13 0.20 7.10
CA VAL A 115 -4.05 -0.89 6.76
C VAL A 115 -3.71 -1.49 5.40
N THR A 116 -3.31 -0.68 4.42
CA THR A 116 -2.94 -1.16 3.09
C THR A 116 -1.63 -1.94 3.12
N TYR A 117 -0.62 -1.45 3.85
CA TYR A 117 0.65 -2.16 4.04
C TYR A 117 0.46 -3.51 4.76
N GLY A 118 -0.26 -3.54 5.87
CA GLY A 118 -0.54 -4.78 6.62
C GLY A 118 -1.51 -5.70 5.86
N GLY A 119 -2.54 -5.14 5.25
CA GLY A 119 -3.60 -5.83 4.54
C GLY A 119 -3.11 -6.61 3.33
N ARG A 120 -2.07 -6.14 2.64
CA ARG A 120 -1.44 -6.86 1.51
C ARG A 120 -1.01 -8.28 1.91
N PHE A 121 -0.37 -8.45 3.07
CA PHE A 121 0.03 -9.77 3.56
C PHE A 121 -1.17 -10.70 3.75
N TYR A 122 -2.23 -10.21 4.40
CA TYR A 122 -3.45 -10.99 4.62
C TYR A 122 -4.16 -11.32 3.31
N LEU A 123 -4.17 -10.39 2.36
CA LEU A 123 -4.77 -10.59 1.05
C LEU A 123 -4.06 -11.72 0.28
N PHE A 124 -2.72 -11.76 0.33
CA PHE A 124 -1.95 -12.89 -0.21
C PHE A 124 -2.24 -14.20 0.54
N MET A 125 -2.38 -14.16 1.86
CA MET A 125 -2.69 -15.33 2.69
C MET A 125 -4.08 -15.92 2.39
N PHE A 126 -5.10 -15.09 2.23
CA PHE A 126 -6.47 -15.56 2.00
C PHE A 126 -6.70 -15.97 0.55
N SER A 127 -6.13 -15.25 -0.40
CA SER A 127 -6.44 -15.41 -1.81
C SER A 127 -5.62 -16.50 -2.51
N SER A 128 -4.38 -16.76 -2.07
CA SER A 128 -3.53 -17.80 -2.68
C SER A 128 -3.53 -19.08 -1.83
N SER A 129 -4.19 -20.13 -2.32
CA SER A 129 -4.12 -21.47 -1.71
C SER A 129 -2.67 -21.98 -1.67
N ARG A 130 -1.92 -21.78 -2.77
CA ARG A 130 -0.49 -22.17 -2.87
C ARG A 130 0.39 -21.47 -1.82
N PHE A 131 0.16 -20.19 -1.57
CA PHE A 131 0.92 -19.46 -0.54
C PHE A 131 0.59 -19.98 0.85
N ARG A 132 -0.71 -20.18 1.13
CA ARG A 132 -1.19 -20.73 2.41
C ARG A 132 -0.64 -22.12 2.69
N ASP A 133 -0.52 -22.97 1.67
CA ASP A 133 0.03 -24.31 1.79
C ASP A 133 1.54 -24.28 2.07
N LYS A 134 2.30 -23.38 1.42
CA LYS A 134 3.72 -23.17 1.73
C LYS A 134 3.97 -22.59 3.13
N VAL A 135 3.13 -21.66 3.57
CA VAL A 135 3.23 -21.08 4.92
C VAL A 135 2.92 -22.13 5.98
N LYS A 136 1.84 -22.91 5.80
CA LYS A 136 1.51 -24.01 6.70
C LYS A 136 2.61 -25.06 6.76
N SER A 137 3.19 -25.46 5.61
CA SER A 137 4.25 -26.46 5.59
C SER A 137 5.51 -25.99 6.35
N ARG A 138 5.91 -24.73 6.18
CA ARG A 138 7.01 -24.10 6.94
C ARG A 138 6.74 -24.07 8.44
N ILE A 139 5.55 -23.64 8.86
CA ILE A 139 5.18 -23.56 10.28
C ILE A 139 5.15 -24.96 10.91
N LEU A 140 4.57 -25.94 10.22
CA LEU A 140 4.52 -27.32 10.71
C LEU A 140 5.91 -27.96 10.77
N TRP A 141 6.80 -27.64 9.83
CA TRP A 141 8.18 -28.10 9.85
C TRP A 141 8.97 -27.49 11.01
N TRP A 142 8.85 -26.18 11.24
CA TRP A 142 9.46 -25.47 12.37
C TRP A 142 8.98 -26.00 13.73
N ARG A 143 7.67 -26.27 13.86
CA ARG A 143 7.12 -26.92 15.06
C ARG A 143 7.71 -28.32 15.28
N ARG A 144 8.00 -29.05 14.21
CA ARG A 144 8.58 -30.40 14.29
C ARG A 144 10.05 -30.36 14.73
N GLU A 145 10.83 -29.39 14.28
CA GLU A 145 12.22 -29.18 14.75
C GLU A 145 12.27 -28.84 16.24
N GLN A 146 11.37 -27.99 16.73
CA GLN A 146 11.36 -27.65 18.16
C GLN A 146 11.07 -28.85 19.07
N HIS A 147 10.21 -29.79 18.62
CA HIS A 147 9.98 -31.03 19.36
C HIS A 147 11.19 -31.97 19.39
N ILE A 148 12.04 -31.95 18.35
CA ILE A 148 13.24 -32.78 18.28
C ILE A 148 14.34 -32.23 19.21
N VAL A 149 14.48 -30.91 19.32
CA VAL A 149 15.47 -30.26 20.20
C VAL A 149 15.16 -30.45 21.68
N HIS A 150 13.88 -30.60 22.08
CA HIS A 150 13.50 -30.87 23.46
C HIS A 150 13.61 -32.35 23.89
N LEU A 151 13.90 -33.26 22.96
CA LEU A 151 14.06 -34.70 23.20
C LEU A 151 15.53 -35.17 23.18
N ALA A 152 16.47 -34.27 22.86
CA ALA A 152 17.92 -34.49 22.89
C ALA A 152 18.53 -33.80 24.12
#